data_AF-A0A938ASE4-F1
#
_entry.id   AF-A0A938ASE4-F1
#
_cell.length_a   1.000
_cell.length_b   1.000
_cell.length_c   1.000
_cell.angle_alpha   90.00
_cell.angle_beta   90.00
_cell.angle_gamma   90.00
#
_symmetry.space_group_name_H-M   'P 1'
#
loop_
_entity.id
_entity.type
_entity.pdbx_description
1 polymer ?
#
loop_
_entity_poly.entity_id
_entity_poly.type
_entity_poly.pdbx_seq_one_letter_code
_entity_poly.pdbx_strand_id
1 'polypeptide(L)'
;PHATIRKDWLRPGAFASAVDFDSYWHPEALAQVDKISTDDQAQFRYYRSSGYFQGTPEPYADLGEIVAGRKPGRQRADERIMAINLGLALDDMAVAPEVYRRAKERGIGTWLSL
;
A
#
# COMPACT_ATOMS: atom_id res chain seq x y z
N PRO A 1 13.86 1.57 -11.90
CA PRO A 1 12.79 0.88 -12.67
C PRO A 1 12.29 1.78 -13.79
N HIS A 2 11.73 1.22 -14.88
CA HIS A 2 11.14 2.02 -15.95
C HIS A 2 9.63 2.17 -15.70
N ALA A 3 9.14 3.41 -15.66
CA ALA A 3 7.72 3.72 -15.57
C ALA A 3 6.97 3.11 -16.76
N THR A 4 6.32 1.97 -16.55
CA THR A 4 5.76 1.14 -17.62
C THR A 4 4.25 1.30 -17.74
N ILE A 5 3.57 1.49 -16.61
CA ILE A 5 2.12 1.66 -16.54
C ILE A 5 1.79 3.09 -16.95
N ARG A 6 1.10 3.22 -18.09
CA ARG A 6 0.79 4.50 -18.71
C ARG A 6 -0.57 5.03 -18.27
N LYS A 7 -0.77 6.31 -18.57
CA LYS A 7 -2.07 6.96 -18.49
C LYS A 7 -3.15 6.11 -19.17
N ASP A 8 -4.35 6.09 -18.58
CA ASP A 8 -5.54 5.38 -19.05
C ASP A 8 -5.46 3.83 -19.06
N TRP A 9 -4.33 3.22 -18.67
CA TRP A 9 -4.25 1.76 -18.49
C TRP A 9 -5.03 1.28 -17.27
N LEU A 10 -5.09 2.11 -16.22
CA LEU A 10 -6.01 1.89 -15.10
C LEU A 10 -7.41 2.38 -15.51
N ARG A 11 -8.27 1.45 -15.92
CA ARG A 11 -9.65 1.76 -16.31
C ARG A 11 -10.45 2.39 -15.17
N PRO A 12 -11.47 3.24 -15.45
CA PRO A 12 -12.44 3.66 -14.44
C PRO A 12 -12.99 2.46 -13.64
N GLY A 13 -13.16 2.64 -12.34
CA GLY A 13 -13.63 1.60 -11.42
C GLY A 13 -12.61 0.53 -11.04
N ALA A 14 -11.40 0.55 -11.61
CA ALA A 14 -10.35 -0.38 -11.22
C ALA A 14 -9.71 -0.01 -9.88
N PHE A 15 -9.05 -1.01 -9.30
CA PHE A 15 -8.19 -0.88 -8.14
C PHE A 15 -6.78 -1.30 -8.51
N ALA A 16 -5.77 -0.55 -8.04
CA ALA A 16 -4.37 -0.89 -8.16
C ALA A 16 -3.73 -1.01 -6.76
N SER A 17 -2.81 -1.95 -6.59
CA SER A 17 -1.98 -2.06 -5.40
C SER A 17 -0.52 -1.91 -5.83
N ALA A 18 0.06 -0.76 -5.51
CA ALA A 18 1.46 -0.48 -5.83
C ALA A 18 2.34 -1.00 -4.70
N VAL A 19 3.07 -2.08 -4.97
CA VAL A 19 3.96 -2.74 -3.99
C VAL A 19 5.38 -2.17 -4.03
N ASP A 20 5.83 -1.70 -5.19
CA ASP A 20 7.16 -1.13 -5.40
C ASP A 20 7.07 0.38 -5.61
N PHE A 21 6.46 1.08 -4.63
CA PHE A 21 6.33 2.55 -4.63
C PHE A 21 5.66 3.04 -5.94
N ASP A 22 6.10 4.18 -6.48
CA ASP A 22 5.68 4.75 -7.75
C ASP A 22 6.49 4.23 -8.97
N SER A 23 7.46 3.35 -8.74
CA SER A 23 8.50 2.94 -9.69
C SER A 23 8.01 2.49 -11.07
N TYR A 24 6.84 1.84 -11.14
CA TYR A 24 6.29 1.31 -12.39
C TYR A 24 5.28 2.23 -13.07
N TRP A 25 4.90 3.34 -12.44
CA TRP A 25 3.81 4.17 -12.92
C TRP A 25 4.35 5.46 -13.54
N HIS A 26 3.85 5.81 -14.73
CA HIS A 26 4.07 7.16 -15.23
C HIS A 26 3.38 8.17 -14.31
N PRO A 27 3.95 9.37 -14.09
CA PRO A 27 3.33 10.42 -13.29
C PRO A 27 1.90 10.76 -13.73
N GLU A 28 1.65 10.76 -15.04
CA GLU A 28 0.30 11.00 -15.59
C GLU A 28 -0.70 9.89 -15.24
N ALA A 29 -0.24 8.65 -15.04
CA ALA A 29 -1.09 7.55 -14.60
C ALA A 29 -1.47 7.68 -13.13
N LEU A 30 -0.51 8.08 -12.28
CA LEU A 30 -0.74 8.36 -10.85
C LEU A 30 -1.67 9.56 -10.65
N ALA A 31 -1.51 10.60 -11.46
CA ALA A 31 -2.35 11.81 -11.41
C ALA A 31 -3.82 11.55 -11.75
N GLN A 32 -4.17 10.43 -12.38
CA GLN A 32 -5.56 10.04 -12.69
C GLN A 32 -6.26 9.28 -11.56
N VAL A 33 -5.54 8.92 -10.49
CA VAL A 33 -6.12 8.17 -9.37
C VAL A 33 -7.04 9.09 -8.57
N ASP A 34 -8.30 8.68 -8.42
CA ASP A 34 -9.31 9.45 -7.69
C ASP A 34 -9.14 9.37 -6.18
N LYS A 35 -8.66 8.22 -5.67
CA LYS A 35 -8.52 7.97 -4.23
C LYS A 35 -7.34 7.05 -3.94
N ILE A 36 -6.47 7.49 -3.04
CA ILE A 36 -5.30 6.73 -2.59
C ILE A 36 -5.45 6.35 -1.12
N SER A 37 -5.20 5.10 -0.77
CA SER A 37 -4.89 4.71 0.61
C SER A 37 -3.40 4.39 0.74
N THR A 38 -2.82 4.66 1.89
CA THR A 38 -1.46 4.24 2.27
C THR A 38 -1.53 3.46 3.59
N ASP A 39 -0.45 2.83 4.03
CA ASP A 39 -0.34 2.28 5.39
C ASP A 39 -0.01 3.36 6.44
N ASP A 40 0.91 4.27 6.13
CA ASP A 40 1.22 5.43 6.98
C ASP A 40 1.45 6.72 6.17
N GLN A 41 0.56 7.69 6.34
CA GLN A 41 0.64 8.99 5.67
C GLN A 41 1.90 9.80 6.01
N ALA A 42 2.45 9.67 7.22
CA ALA A 42 3.66 10.40 7.58
C ALA A 42 4.89 9.83 6.86
N GLN A 43 4.99 8.51 6.75
CA GLN A 43 6.01 7.79 5.99
C GLN A 43 5.90 8.11 4.50
N PHE A 44 4.68 8.13 3.95
CA PHE A 44 4.45 8.56 2.57
C PHE A 44 4.96 9.99 2.31
N ARG A 45 4.63 10.94 3.18
CA ARG A 45 5.14 12.33 3.08
C ARG A 45 6.65 12.41 3.26
N TYR A 46 7.23 11.59 4.13
CA TYR A 46 8.68 11.50 4.31
C TYR A 46 9.36 11.08 3.00
N TYR A 47 8.94 9.98 2.37
CA TYR A 47 9.51 9.55 1.09
C TYR A 47 9.27 10.55 -0.04
N ARG A 48 8.11 11.23 -0.01
CA ARG A 48 7.85 12.35 -0.93
C ARG A 48 8.89 13.47 -0.80
N SER A 49 9.29 13.81 0.43
CA SER A 49 10.34 14.80 0.65
C SER A 49 11.72 14.37 0.13
N SER A 50 11.93 13.05 -0.04
CA SER A 50 13.14 12.46 -0.60
C SER A 50 13.08 12.20 -2.12
N GLY A 51 12.05 12.71 -2.80
CA GLY A 51 11.94 12.67 -4.26
C GLY A 51 11.04 11.57 -4.83
N TYR A 52 10.41 10.73 -4.00
CA TYR A 52 9.38 9.79 -4.45
C TYR A 52 8.02 10.47 -4.62
N PHE A 53 7.08 9.81 -5.28
CA PHE A 53 5.66 10.19 -5.37
C PHE A 53 5.42 11.60 -5.93
N GLN A 54 6.32 12.11 -6.76
CA GLN A 54 6.21 13.44 -7.35
C GLN A 54 5.03 13.48 -8.33
N GLY A 55 4.11 14.42 -8.12
CA GLY A 55 2.87 14.51 -8.90
C GLY A 55 1.83 13.42 -8.57
N THR A 56 2.09 12.55 -7.60
CA THR A 56 1.08 11.62 -7.07
C THR A 56 0.11 12.41 -6.18
N PRO A 57 -1.21 12.17 -6.22
CA PRO A 57 -2.15 12.75 -5.26
C PRO A 57 -1.78 12.43 -3.80
N GLU A 58 -2.22 13.25 -2.84
CA GLU A 58 -2.04 12.93 -1.42
C GLU A 58 -2.93 11.73 -1.03
N PRO A 59 -2.45 10.79 -0.20
CA PRO A 59 -3.29 9.73 0.32
C PRO A 59 -4.50 10.30 1.09
N TYR A 60 -5.67 9.75 0.79
CA TYR A 60 -6.93 10.08 1.44
C TYR A 60 -7.02 9.52 2.86
N ALA A 61 -6.45 8.33 3.08
CA ALA A 61 -6.54 7.61 4.34
C ALA A 61 -5.36 6.68 4.57
N ASP A 62 -5.06 6.43 5.84
CA ASP A 62 -4.32 5.24 6.23
C ASP A 62 -5.26 4.02 6.10
N LEU A 63 -4.74 2.86 5.70
CA LEU A 63 -5.49 1.64 5.48
C LEU A 63 -6.26 1.23 6.75
N GLY A 64 -5.65 1.43 7.91
CA GLY A 64 -6.28 1.19 9.21
C GLY A 64 -7.54 2.02 9.44
N GLU A 65 -7.63 3.25 8.93
CA GLU A 65 -8.84 4.08 9.03
C GLU A 65 -9.99 3.50 8.22
N ILE A 66 -9.70 2.92 7.04
CA ILE A 66 -10.69 2.27 6.18
C ILE A 66 -11.14 0.95 6.81
N VAL A 67 -10.20 0.11 7.25
CA VAL A 67 -10.48 -1.18 7.88
C VAL A 67 -11.32 -1.01 9.16
N ALA A 68 -11.04 0.03 9.94
CA ALA A 68 -11.81 0.35 11.15
C ALA A 68 -13.17 1.02 10.87
N GLY A 69 -13.56 1.21 9.61
CA GLY A 69 -14.82 1.87 9.22
C GLY A 69 -14.87 3.37 9.53
N ARG A 70 -13.74 4.01 9.83
CA ARG A 70 -13.66 5.44 10.16
C ARG A 70 -13.69 6.31 8.91
N LYS A 71 -13.15 5.81 7.80
CA LYS A 71 -13.24 6.44 6.48
C LYS A 71 -13.81 5.45 5.46
N PRO A 72 -14.72 5.87 4.57
CA PRO A 72 -15.25 4.99 3.53
C PRO A 72 -14.17 4.64 2.50
N GLY A 73 -14.25 3.41 1.97
CA GLY A 73 -13.46 3.00 0.81
C GLY A 73 -14.02 3.59 -0.49
N ARG A 74 -14.34 2.71 -1.45
CA ARG A 74 -15.01 3.10 -2.71
C ARG A 74 -16.39 3.70 -2.43
N GLN A 75 -16.69 4.83 -3.06
CA GLN A 75 -17.97 5.54 -2.98
C GLN A 75 -18.66 5.70 -4.34
N ARG A 76 -17.91 5.61 -5.45
CA ARG A 76 -18.49 5.54 -6.80
C ARG A 76 -17.92 4.37 -7.59
N ALA A 77 -18.74 3.84 -8.49
CA ALA A 77 -18.36 2.71 -9.35
C ALA A 77 -17.22 3.05 -10.32
N ASP A 78 -17.02 4.32 -10.63
CA ASP A 78 -16.04 4.80 -11.61
C ASP A 78 -14.69 5.26 -11.00
N GLU A 79 -14.56 5.35 -9.67
CA GLU A 79 -13.31 5.77 -9.02
C GLU A 79 -12.15 4.83 -9.39
N ARG A 80 -11.04 5.39 -9.86
CA ARG A 80 -9.75 4.71 -9.88
C ARG A 80 -9.16 4.78 -8.49
N ILE A 81 -8.99 3.64 -7.84
CA ILE A 81 -8.47 3.57 -6.47
C ILE A 81 -7.08 2.95 -6.52
N MET A 82 -6.15 3.50 -5.73
CA MET A 82 -4.83 2.90 -5.54
C MET A 82 -4.51 2.72 -4.06
N ALA A 83 -3.93 1.59 -3.70
CA ALA A 83 -3.22 1.41 -2.45
C ALA A 83 -1.72 1.54 -2.70
N ILE A 84 -1.03 2.38 -1.93
CA ILE A 84 0.42 2.52 -1.92
C ILE A 84 0.89 2.25 -0.50
N ASN A 85 1.15 0.99 -0.18
CA ASN A 85 1.62 0.57 1.13
C ASN A 85 3.14 0.45 1.08
N LEU A 86 3.84 1.20 1.92
CA LEU A 86 5.30 1.33 1.91
C LEU A 86 5.99 0.27 2.78
N GLY A 87 5.21 -0.43 3.60
CA GLY A 87 5.67 -1.43 4.55
C GLY A 87 5.91 -0.80 5.92
N LEU A 88 5.20 -1.33 6.92
CA LEU A 88 5.43 -1.06 8.32
C LEU A 88 5.88 -2.34 9.03
N ALA A 89 6.93 -2.24 9.84
CA ALA A 89 7.38 -3.36 10.68
C ALA A 89 6.26 -3.88 11.61
N LEU A 90 5.24 -3.06 11.88
CA LEU A 90 4.06 -3.47 12.63
C LEU A 90 3.29 -4.60 11.92
N ASP A 91 3.22 -4.59 10.59
CA ASP A 91 2.54 -5.63 9.82
C ASP A 91 3.25 -6.98 9.97
N ASP A 92 4.59 -6.98 9.92
CA ASP A 92 5.41 -8.16 10.20
C ASP A 92 5.17 -8.67 11.62
N MET A 93 5.17 -7.77 12.60
CA MET A 93 4.96 -8.12 14.00
C MET A 93 3.52 -8.53 14.33
N ALA A 94 2.54 -8.17 13.50
CA ALA A 94 1.17 -8.67 13.63
C ALA A 94 1.04 -10.13 13.16
N VAL A 95 1.84 -10.54 12.16
CA VAL A 95 1.73 -11.87 11.54
C VAL A 95 2.75 -12.87 12.12
N ALA A 96 3.99 -12.44 12.36
CA ALA A 96 5.08 -13.33 12.77
C ALA A 96 4.81 -14.10 14.07
N PRO A 97 4.23 -13.51 15.15
CA PRO A 97 3.90 -14.24 16.37
C PRO A 97 2.86 -15.34 16.13
N GLU A 98 1.90 -15.11 15.24
CA GLU A 98 0.86 -16.09 14.90
C GLU A 98 1.45 -17.25 14.08
N VAL A 99 2.33 -16.94 13.12
CA VAL A 99 3.09 -17.97 12.38
C VAL A 99 3.94 -18.80 13.35
N TYR A 100 4.66 -18.14 14.26
CA TYR A 100 5.47 -18.78 15.28
C TYR A 100 4.64 -19.68 16.21
N ARG A 101 3.51 -19.19 16.71
CA ARG A 101 2.58 -19.96 17.56
C ARG A 101 2.12 -21.23 16.87
N ARG A 102 1.66 -21.13 15.60
CA ARG A 102 1.21 -22.27 14.80
C ARG A 102 2.35 -23.26 14.49
N ALA A 103 3.56 -22.76 14.23
CA ALA A 103 4.72 -23.61 14.00
C ALA A 103 5.05 -24.45 15.24
N LYS A 104 5.02 -23.85 16.44
CA LYS A 104 5.21 -24.56 17.71
C LYS A 104 4.16 -25.64 17.95
N GLU A 105 2.88 -25.32 17.75
CA GLU A 105 1.77 -26.28 17.92
C GLU A 105 1.88 -27.50 16.99
N ARG A 106 2.54 -27.33 15.84
CA ARG A 106 2.73 -28.39 14.84
C ARG A 106 4.10 -29.07 14.89
N GLY A 107 4.97 -28.67 15.82
CA GLY A 107 6.34 -29.19 15.88
C GLY A 107 7.19 -28.85 14.65
N ILE A 108 6.94 -27.71 13.99
CA ILE A 108 7.67 -27.26 12.80
C ILE A 108 8.79 -26.29 13.20
N GLY A 109 9.99 -26.48 12.65
CA GLY A 109 11.13 -25.58 12.79
C GLY A 109 12.35 -26.26 13.43
N THR A 110 13.40 -25.47 13.68
CA THR A 110 14.66 -25.93 14.26
C THR A 110 15.04 -25.01 15.42
N TRP A 111 15.31 -25.59 16.60
CA TRP A 111 15.86 -24.84 17.72
C TRP A 111 17.34 -24.53 17.47
N LEU A 112 17.73 -23.28 17.68
CA LEU A 112 19.12 -22.84 17.64
C LEU A 112 19.54 -22.42 19.05
N SER A 113 20.80 -22.65 19.40
CA SER A 113 21.40 -22.04 20.60
C SER A 113 21.51 -20.53 20.41
N LEU A 114 21.22 -19.77 21.46
CA LEU A 114 21.42 -18.33 21.47
C LEU A 114 22.91 -17.98 21.64
#